data_AF-A0A662DQS2-F1
#
_entry.id   AF-A0A662DQS2-F1
#
_cell.length_a   1.000
_cell.length_b   1.000
_cell.length_c   1.000
_cell.angle_alpha   90.00
_cell.angle_beta   90.00
_cell.angle_gamma   90.00
#
_symmetry.space_group_name_H-M   'P 1'
#
loop_
_entity.id
_entity.type
_entity.pdbx_description
1 polymer ?
#
loop_
_entity_poly.entity_id
_entity_poly.type
_entity_poly.pdbx_seq_one_letter_code
_entity_poly.pdbx_strand_id
1 'polypeptide(L)'
;MNCSEFLEIYSDYRDGRLEDASVARSVREHLRDCDTCMRYDAIICRGVMTLRSTEESGPSKSIAFRGLQILPDSAEPVAPMPAKFAGAMMIAAALALLLWPQADAPVDSAPIAQAEPAPPRQELVLPQPQPLPVRNIDAPPPVFHAQLEQRHQQASLDEWIAVPD
;
A
#
# COMPACT_ATOMS: atom_id res chain seq x y z
N MET A 1 0.55 13.72 -19.36
CA MET A 1 1.24 13.77 -18.06
C MET A 1 2.63 13.22 -18.22
N ASN A 2 3.63 13.91 -17.67
CA ASN A 2 5.00 13.40 -17.60
C ASN A 2 5.26 12.67 -16.25
N CYS A 3 6.40 11.99 -16.13
CA CYS A 3 6.70 11.20 -14.93
C CYS A 3 6.83 12.05 -13.65
N SER A 4 7.33 13.29 -13.75
CA SER A 4 7.47 14.18 -12.59
C SER A 4 6.12 14.66 -12.09
N GLU A 5 5.25 15.11 -13.00
CA GLU A 5 3.85 15.48 -12.69
C GLU A 5 3.11 14.30 -12.04
N PHE A 6 3.31 13.09 -12.56
CA PHE A 6 2.76 11.88 -11.98
C PHE A 6 3.21 11.70 -10.53
N LEU A 7 4.52 11.81 -10.24
CA LEU A 7 5.05 11.60 -8.88
C LEU A 7 4.51 12.63 -7.87
N GLU A 8 4.30 13.87 -8.30
CA GLU A 8 3.74 14.92 -7.44
C GLU A 8 2.32 14.61 -6.99
N ILE A 9 1.48 14.09 -7.87
CA ILE A 9 0.04 13.87 -7.59
C ILE A 9 -0.31 12.43 -7.23
N TYR A 10 0.64 11.50 -7.38
CA TYR A 10 0.35 10.06 -7.27
C TYR A 10 -0.10 9.65 -5.87
N SER A 11 0.41 10.30 -4.81
CA SER A 11 -0.06 10.02 -3.44
C SER A 11 -1.54 10.37 -3.30
N ASP A 12 -1.95 11.56 -3.75
CA ASP A 12 -3.34 11.99 -3.71
C ASP A 12 -4.24 11.12 -4.58
N TYR A 13 -3.75 10.69 -5.75
CA TYR A 13 -4.44 9.71 -6.59
C TYR A 13 -4.69 8.40 -5.83
N ARG A 14 -3.67 7.86 -5.16
CA ARG A 14 -3.74 6.57 -4.46
C ARG A 14 -4.61 6.62 -3.21
N ASP A 15 -4.64 7.76 -2.54
CA ASP A 15 -5.49 8.01 -1.38
C ASP A 15 -6.92 8.40 -1.76
N GLY A 16 -7.23 8.53 -3.07
CA GLY A 16 -8.55 8.92 -3.56
C GLY A 16 -8.91 10.37 -3.26
N ARG A 17 -7.91 11.24 -3.10
CA ARG A 17 -8.05 12.66 -2.74
C ARG A 17 -8.12 13.59 -3.94
N LEU A 18 -7.97 13.06 -5.16
CA LEU A 18 -8.14 13.87 -6.37
C LEU A 18 -9.62 14.24 -6.56
N GLU A 19 -9.90 15.53 -6.58
CA GLU A 19 -11.25 16.07 -6.83
C GLU A 19 -11.62 16.03 -8.32
N ASP A 20 -10.63 16.14 -9.22
CA ASP A 20 -10.87 16.14 -10.66
C ASP A 20 -10.71 14.74 -11.28
N ALA A 21 -11.82 14.20 -11.80
CA ALA A 21 -11.87 12.93 -12.51
C ALA A 21 -11.04 12.91 -13.81
N SER A 22 -10.78 14.07 -14.42
CA SER A 22 -9.93 14.20 -15.60
C SER A 22 -8.47 13.91 -15.26
N VAL A 23 -7.99 14.41 -14.12
CA VAL A 23 -6.64 14.17 -13.60
C VAL A 23 -6.48 12.70 -13.24
N ALA A 24 -7.46 12.11 -12.55
CA ALA A 24 -7.45 10.68 -12.24
C ALA A 24 -7.47 9.78 -13.50
N ARG A 25 -8.05 10.24 -14.61
CA ARG A 25 -7.96 9.56 -15.91
C ARG A 25 -6.57 9.66 -16.51
N SER A 26 -5.97 10.85 -16.48
CA SER A 26 -4.61 11.10 -16.98
C SER A 26 -3.56 10.25 -16.26
N VAL A 27 -3.70 10.08 -14.93
CA VAL A 27 -2.84 9.18 -14.14
C VAL A 27 -2.97 7.72 -14.60
N ARG A 28 -4.21 7.23 -14.79
CA ARG A 28 -4.44 5.85 -15.26
C ARG A 28 -3.87 5.61 -16.66
N GLU A 29 -4.02 6.58 -17.54
CA GLU A 29 -3.49 6.51 -18.90
C GLU A 29 -1.95 6.51 -18.87
N HIS A 30 -1.34 7.35 -18.04
CA HIS A 30 0.11 7.35 -17.82
C HIS A 30 0.63 6.02 -17.26
N LEU A 31 -0.06 5.41 -16.28
CA LEU A 31 0.31 4.10 -15.74
C LEU A 31 0.23 2.99 -16.78
N ARG A 32 -0.67 3.10 -17.76
CA ARG A 32 -0.77 2.14 -18.87
C ARG A 32 0.38 2.31 -19.87
N ASP A 33 0.77 3.54 -20.13
CA ASP A 33 1.67 3.87 -21.23
C ASP A 33 3.14 4.02 -20.79
N CYS A 34 3.43 4.11 -19.48
CA CYS A 34 4.78 4.28 -18.92
C CYS A 34 5.19 3.12 -18.00
N ASP A 35 6.09 2.26 -18.51
CA ASP A 35 6.62 1.11 -17.75
C ASP A 35 7.30 1.50 -16.43
N THR A 36 7.99 2.63 -16.39
CA THR A 36 8.69 3.09 -15.18
C THR A 36 7.70 3.42 -14.06
N CYS A 37 6.64 4.17 -14.38
CA CYS A 37 5.63 4.53 -13.39
C CYS A 37 4.72 3.35 -13.02
N MET A 38 4.48 2.42 -13.96
CA MET A 38 3.81 1.14 -13.65
C MET A 38 4.61 0.32 -12.62
N ARG A 39 5.92 0.19 -12.80
CA ARG A 39 6.79 -0.53 -11.84
C ARG A 39 6.79 0.16 -10.47
N TYR A 40 6.81 1.49 -10.46
CA TYR A 40 6.70 2.27 -9.23
C TYR A 40 5.39 1.96 -8.50
N ASP A 41 4.24 2.01 -9.19
CA ASP A 41 2.95 1.63 -8.61
C ASP A 41 2.96 0.21 -8.03
N ALA A 42 3.51 -0.76 -8.77
CA ALA A 42 3.61 -2.15 -8.32
C ALA A 42 4.44 -2.30 -7.03
N ILE A 43 5.57 -1.60 -6.91
CA ILE A 43 6.42 -1.62 -5.70
C ILE A 43 5.66 -1.03 -4.51
N ILE A 44 4.99 0.11 -4.70
CA ILE A 44 4.20 0.76 -3.65
C ILE A 44 3.04 -0.15 -3.22
N CYS A 45 2.31 -0.74 -4.17
CA CYS A 45 1.25 -1.72 -3.90
C CYS A 45 1.76 -2.85 -3.01
N ARG A 46 2.89 -3.45 -3.38
CA ARG A 46 3.50 -4.55 -2.64
C ARG A 46 3.91 -4.13 -1.23
N GLY A 47 4.50 -2.94 -1.08
CA GLY A 47 4.85 -2.39 0.23
C GLY A 47 3.63 -2.24 1.14
N VAL A 48 2.56 -1.61 0.64
CA VAL A 48 1.32 -1.44 1.40
C VAL A 48 0.69 -2.78 1.79
N MET A 49 0.64 -3.76 0.88
CA MET A 49 0.13 -5.09 1.21
C MET A 49 0.95 -5.79 2.29
N THR A 50 2.29 -5.63 2.24
CA THR A 50 3.19 -6.20 3.25
C THR A 50 2.93 -5.58 4.62
N LEU A 51 2.82 -4.25 4.70
CA LEU A 51 2.52 -3.55 5.96
C LEU A 51 1.16 -3.98 6.53
N ARG A 52 0.12 -4.00 5.69
CA ARG A 52 -1.21 -4.46 6.11
C ARG A 52 -1.23 -5.90 6.60
N SER A 53 -0.37 -6.77 6.06
CA SER A 53 -0.27 -8.16 6.53
C SER A 53 0.36 -8.29 7.92
N THR A 54 1.13 -7.29 8.37
CA THR A 54 1.71 -7.25 9.72
C THR A 54 0.78 -6.61 10.75
N GLU A 55 -0.18 -5.80 10.28
CA GLU A 55 -1.22 -5.24 11.13
C GLU A 55 -2.28 -6.33 11.38
N GLU A 56 -2.13 -7.08 12.47
CA GLU A 56 -3.14 -8.04 12.95
C GLU A 56 -4.37 -7.31 13.52
N SER A 57 -5.05 -6.56 12.66
CA SER A 57 -6.35 -5.96 12.91
C SER A 57 -7.37 -6.70 12.05
N GLY A 58 -7.65 -7.94 12.44
CA GLY A 58 -8.75 -8.70 11.85
C GLY A 58 -10.05 -7.90 12.00
N PRO A 59 -10.95 -7.91 10.99
CA PRO A 59 -12.26 -7.30 11.15
C PRO A 59 -12.91 -7.88 12.41
N SER A 60 -13.48 -7.01 13.25
CA SER A 60 -14.29 -7.48 14.39
C SER A 60 -15.29 -8.50 13.85
N LYS A 61 -15.40 -9.67 14.49
CA LYS A 61 -16.23 -10.80 14.04
C LYS A 61 -17.69 -10.42 13.78
N SER A 62 -18.13 -9.24 14.25
CA SER A 62 -19.45 -8.67 13.98
C SER A 62 -19.63 -8.04 12.58
N ILE A 63 -18.56 -7.76 11.82
CA ILE A 63 -18.63 -7.12 10.49
C ILE A 63 -18.66 -8.16 9.34
N ALA A 64 -18.37 -9.44 9.63
CA ALA A 64 -18.14 -10.47 8.62
C ALA A 64 -19.37 -10.90 7.78
N PHE A 65 -20.59 -10.44 8.07
CA PHE A 65 -21.79 -11.04 7.46
C PHE A 65 -22.54 -10.16 6.44
N ARG A 66 -22.12 -8.91 6.19
CA ARG A 66 -22.82 -8.04 5.21
C ARG A 66 -22.08 -7.78 3.89
N GLY A 67 -20.78 -8.09 3.79
CA GLY A 67 -19.98 -7.76 2.61
C GLY A 67 -20.03 -8.79 1.47
N LEU A 68 -20.40 -10.04 1.74
CA LEU A 68 -20.35 -11.13 0.75
C LEU A 68 -21.61 -11.26 -0.12
N GLN A 69 -22.63 -10.43 0.08
CA GLN A 69 -23.89 -10.50 -0.69
C GLN A 69 -23.95 -9.53 -1.89
N ILE A 70 -22.88 -8.77 -2.17
CA ILE A 70 -22.86 -7.82 -3.30
C ILE A 70 -21.77 -8.23 -4.30
N LEU A 71 -21.87 -9.46 -4.79
CA LEU A 71 -21.49 -9.76 -6.18
C LEU A 71 -22.80 -10.16 -6.87
N PRO A 72 -23.43 -9.31 -7.70
CA PRO A 72 -24.50 -9.76 -8.56
C PRO A 72 -23.89 -10.66 -9.63
N ASP A 73 -23.83 -11.95 -9.32
CA ASP A 73 -23.80 -12.98 -10.35
C ASP A 73 -25.20 -13.00 -10.98
N SER A 74 -25.23 -12.88 -12.31
CA SER A 74 -26.44 -12.90 -13.16
C SER A 74 -27.33 -11.65 -13.14
N ALA A 75 -27.32 -10.97 -14.29
CA ALA A 75 -28.31 -9.97 -14.68
C ALA A 75 -29.68 -10.62 -14.89
N GLU A 76 -30.55 -10.53 -13.89
CA GLU A 76 -31.97 -10.85 -14.04
C GLU A 76 -32.72 -9.58 -14.48
N PRO A 77 -33.59 -9.63 -15.52
CA PRO A 77 -34.39 -8.48 -15.91
C PRO A 77 -35.42 -8.15 -14.80
N VAL A 78 -35.19 -7.03 -14.12
CA VAL A 78 -36.10 -6.50 -13.09
C VAL A 78 -37.48 -6.24 -13.71
N ALA A 79 -38.49 -6.97 -13.24
CA ALA A 79 -39.89 -6.74 -13.59
C ALA A 79 -40.29 -5.29 -13.26
N PRO A 80 -41.10 -4.61 -14.10
CA PRO A 80 -41.44 -3.21 -13.88
C PRO A 80 -42.29 -3.05 -12.62
N MET A 81 -41.69 -2.46 -11.58
CA MET A 81 -42.40 -2.04 -10.37
C MET A 81 -43.31 -0.85 -10.74
N PRO A 82 -44.58 -0.80 -10.27
CA PRO A 82 -45.51 0.24 -10.65
C PRO A 82 -44.97 1.63 -10.26
N ALA A 83 -44.88 2.52 -11.26
CA ALA A 83 -44.22 3.83 -11.26
C ALA A 83 -44.65 4.84 -10.17
N LYS A 84 -45.63 4.47 -9.32
CA LYS A 84 -46.18 5.34 -8.28
C LYS A 84 -45.33 5.36 -6.99
N PHE A 85 -44.44 4.39 -6.78
CA PHE A 85 -43.61 4.33 -5.58
C PHE A 85 -42.21 4.97 -5.74
N ALA A 86 -41.71 5.12 -6.97
CA ALA A 86 -40.38 5.69 -7.22
C ALA A 86 -40.28 7.19 -6.90
N GLY A 87 -41.34 7.96 -7.20
CA GLY A 87 -41.35 9.41 -6.95
C GLY A 87 -41.33 9.78 -5.47
N ALA A 88 -42.04 9.01 -4.63
CA ALA A 88 -42.12 9.28 -3.20
C ALA A 88 -40.77 9.07 -2.48
N MET A 89 -39.98 8.06 -2.89
CA MET A 89 -38.65 7.82 -2.32
C MET A 89 -37.65 8.90 -2.69
N MET A 90 -37.67 9.42 -3.93
CA MET A 90 -36.78 10.52 -4.33
C MET A 90 -37.06 11.81 -3.56
N ILE A 91 -38.34 12.13 -3.32
CA ILE A 91 -38.72 13.30 -2.53
C ILE A 91 -38.29 13.12 -1.06
N ALA A 92 -38.48 11.94 -0.48
CA ALA A 92 -38.03 11.66 0.88
C ALA A 92 -36.50 11.75 1.03
N ALA A 93 -35.74 11.23 0.06
CA ALA A 93 -34.29 11.33 0.06
C ALA A 93 -33.79 12.79 -0.11
N ALA A 94 -34.42 13.55 -1.00
CA ALA A 94 -34.10 14.97 -1.18
C ALA A 94 -34.39 15.78 0.10
N LEU A 95 -35.52 15.53 0.76
CA LEU A 95 -35.86 16.20 2.02
C LEU A 95 -34.91 15.79 3.16
N ALA A 96 -34.49 14.52 3.22
CA ALA A 96 -33.51 14.07 4.20
C ALA A 96 -32.15 14.76 4.03
N LEU A 97 -31.72 15.02 2.78
CA LEU A 97 -30.49 15.77 2.49
C LEU A 97 -30.63 17.27 2.78
N LEU A 98 -31.81 17.85 2.54
CA LEU A 98 -32.07 19.28 2.76
C LEU A 98 -32.33 19.62 4.24
N LEU A 99 -32.92 18.72 5.01
CA LEU A 99 -33.18 18.90 6.46
C LEU A 99 -32.07 18.32 7.33
N TRP A 100 -31.01 17.74 6.74
CA TRP A 100 -29.87 17.29 7.53
C TRP A 100 -29.19 18.52 8.17
N PRO A 101 -29.13 18.59 9.51
CA PRO A 101 -28.47 19.70 10.16
C PRO A 101 -26.98 19.64 9.81
N GLN A 102 -26.49 20.65 9.10
CA GLN A 102 -25.07 20.90 9.00
C GLN A 102 -24.58 21.19 10.42
N ALA A 103 -23.93 20.21 11.03
CA ALA A 103 -23.22 20.43 12.28
C ALA A 103 -22.06 21.35 11.94
N ASP A 104 -22.27 22.66 12.10
CA ASP A 104 -21.17 23.61 12.24
C ASP A 104 -20.40 23.17 13.48
N ALA A 105 -19.33 22.40 13.28
CA ALA A 105 -18.35 22.20 14.32
C ALA A 105 -17.78 23.60 14.63
N PRO A 106 -17.89 24.11 15.87
CA PRO A 106 -17.10 25.27 16.24
C PRO A 106 -15.63 24.86 16.06
N VAL A 107 -14.94 25.57 15.16
CA VAL A 107 -13.48 25.56 15.10
C VAL A 107 -13.02 26.19 16.40
N ASP A 108 -12.86 25.33 17.42
CA ASP A 108 -12.27 25.70 18.68
C ASP A 108 -10.82 26.06 18.36
N SER A 109 -10.59 27.36 18.21
CA SER A 109 -9.26 27.92 17.98
C SER A 109 -8.50 27.71 19.28
N ALA A 110 -7.86 26.53 19.40
CA ALA A 110 -6.93 26.26 20.47
C ALA A 110 -5.93 27.42 20.54
N PRO A 111 -5.71 28.02 21.72
CA PRO A 111 -4.71 29.07 21.85
C PRO A 111 -3.37 28.48 21.45
N ILE A 112 -2.69 29.16 20.52
CA ILE A 112 -1.31 28.87 20.14
C ILE A 112 -0.50 28.88 21.43
N ALA A 113 -0.15 27.69 21.91
CA ALA A 113 0.82 27.55 22.99
C ALA A 113 2.10 28.22 22.48
N GLN A 114 2.48 29.31 23.15
CA GLN A 114 3.75 29.95 22.89
C GLN A 114 4.85 28.90 23.06
N ALA A 115 5.63 28.71 22.00
CA ALA A 115 6.77 27.82 22.02
C ALA A 115 7.72 28.25 23.15
N GLU A 116 7.76 27.43 24.19
CA GLU A 116 8.84 27.42 25.15
C GLU A 116 10.16 27.26 24.38
N PRO A 117 11.22 28.04 24.70
CA PRO A 117 12.48 27.95 23.98
C PRO A 117 13.03 26.52 24.12
N ALA A 118 13.14 25.84 22.99
CA ALA A 118 13.61 24.47 22.91
C ALA A 118 14.99 24.33 23.60
N PRO A 119 15.24 23.24 24.36
CA PRO A 119 16.57 22.94 24.86
C PRO A 119 17.56 22.79 23.68
N PRO A 120 18.86 23.08 23.89
CA PRO A 120 19.84 23.03 22.82
C PRO A 120 19.82 21.66 22.14
N ARG A 121 19.57 21.68 20.83
CA ARG A 121 19.67 20.51 19.94
C ARG A 121 20.99 19.80 20.21
N GLN A 122 20.92 18.60 20.77
CA GLN A 122 22.03 17.66 20.63
C GLN A 122 22.01 17.24 19.17
N GLU A 123 23.00 17.71 18.42
CA GLU A 123 23.24 17.30 17.06
C GLU A 123 23.50 15.79 17.09
N LEU A 124 22.49 15.03 16.67
CA LEU A 124 22.63 13.60 16.47
C LEU A 124 23.58 13.43 15.29
N VAL A 125 24.89 13.32 15.59
CA VAL A 125 25.90 12.93 14.61
C VAL A 125 25.50 11.55 14.12
N LEU A 126 24.84 11.50 12.96
CA LEU A 126 24.61 10.25 12.26
C LEU A 126 25.99 9.66 11.97
N PRO A 127 26.28 8.40 12.39
CA PRO A 127 27.50 7.75 11.94
C PRO A 127 27.48 7.76 10.40
N GLN A 128 28.51 8.39 9.83
CA GLN A 128 28.76 8.38 8.39
C GLN A 128 28.57 6.95 7.89
N PRO A 129 27.68 6.70 6.91
CA PRO A 129 27.50 5.37 6.37
C PRO A 129 28.86 4.92 5.82
N GLN A 130 29.43 3.89 6.44
CA GLN A 130 30.63 3.28 5.87
C GLN A 130 30.29 2.83 4.45
N PRO A 131 31.15 3.11 3.45
CA PRO A 131 30.91 2.67 2.09
C PRO A 131 30.75 1.17 2.10
N LEU A 132 29.52 0.71 1.85
CA LEU A 132 29.24 -0.71 1.67
C LEU A 132 30.12 -1.19 0.51
N PRO A 133 30.84 -2.32 0.66
CA PRO A 133 31.64 -2.86 -0.44
C PRO A 133 30.69 -3.14 -1.61
N VAL A 134 30.81 -2.33 -2.66
CA VAL A 134 30.10 -2.55 -3.92
C VAL A 134 30.60 -3.87 -4.45
N ARG A 135 29.74 -4.89 -4.38
CA ARG A 135 30.03 -6.21 -4.94
C ARG A 135 30.16 -6.01 -6.45
N ASN A 136 31.39 -6.06 -6.94
CA ASN A 136 31.70 -5.94 -8.36
C ASN A 136 30.98 -7.07 -9.10
N ILE A 137 29.97 -6.73 -9.91
CA ILE A 137 29.13 -7.70 -10.64
C ILE A 137 29.96 -8.40 -11.74
N ASP A 138 31.06 -7.76 -12.17
CA ASP A 138 32.01 -8.33 -13.13
C ASP A 138 33.10 -9.19 -12.47
N ALA A 139 33.10 -9.33 -11.15
CA ALA A 139 33.99 -10.29 -10.49
C ALA A 139 33.50 -11.72 -10.79
N PRO A 140 34.38 -12.62 -11.27
CA PRO A 140 34.01 -14.02 -11.43
C PRO A 140 33.50 -14.55 -10.08
N PRO A 141 32.42 -15.35 -10.06
CA PRO A 141 31.90 -15.88 -8.81
C PRO A 141 33.02 -16.61 -8.06
N PRO A 142 33.09 -16.51 -6.72
CA PRO A 142 34.06 -17.29 -5.97
C PRO A 142 33.91 -18.75 -6.35
N VAL A 143 35.03 -19.40 -6.64
CA VAL A 143 35.09 -20.79 -7.13
C VAL A 143 34.53 -21.71 -6.04
N PHE A 144 33.21 -21.90 -6.04
CA PHE A 144 32.49 -22.79 -5.13
C PHE A 144 32.86 -24.28 -5.33
N HIS A 145 33.57 -24.61 -6.42
CA HIS A 145 34.00 -25.97 -6.71
C HIS A 145 35.03 -26.51 -5.70
N ALA A 146 35.97 -25.69 -5.22
CA ALA A 146 37.00 -26.16 -4.30
C ALA A 146 36.43 -26.59 -2.93
N GLN A 147 35.37 -25.92 -2.47
CA GLN A 147 34.79 -26.19 -1.14
C GLN A 147 33.79 -27.36 -1.15
N LEU A 148 33.22 -27.70 -2.31
CA LEU A 148 32.39 -28.88 -2.50
C LEU A 148 33.22 -30.17 -2.58
N GLU A 149 34.36 -30.15 -3.27
CA GLU A 149 35.30 -31.29 -3.30
C GLU A 149 35.86 -31.57 -1.90
N GLN A 150 36.21 -30.52 -1.15
CA GLN A 150 36.72 -30.69 0.21
C GLN A 150 35.67 -31.27 1.16
N ARG A 151 34.38 -30.90 1.02
CA ARG A 151 33.28 -31.53 1.78
C ARG A 151 33.06 -32.99 1.41
N HIS A 152 33.20 -33.34 0.12
CA HIS A 152 33.06 -34.72 -0.32
C HIS A 152 34.22 -35.61 0.20
N GLN A 153 35.44 -35.10 0.23
CA GLN A 153 36.58 -35.81 0.82
C GLN A 153 36.47 -35.96 2.33
N GLN A 154 35.95 -34.94 3.03
CA GLN A 154 35.73 -35.03 4.48
C GLN A 154 34.65 -36.08 4.83
N ALA A 155 33.52 -36.10 4.10
CA ALA A 155 32.47 -37.10 4.29
C ALA A 155 32.95 -38.53 3.98
N SER A 156 33.82 -38.68 2.98
CA SER A 156 34.47 -39.96 2.67
C SER A 156 35.49 -40.40 3.74
N LEU A 157 36.00 -39.52 4.60
CA LEU A 157 36.95 -39.91 5.66
C LEU A 157 36.22 -40.32 6.95
N ASP A 158 35.12 -39.65 7.27
CA ASP A 158 34.31 -39.98 8.46
C ASP A 158 33.60 -41.34 8.31
N GLU A 159 33.29 -41.77 7.08
CA GLU A 159 32.67 -43.09 6.82
C GLU A 159 33.61 -44.28 7.11
N TRP A 160 34.94 -44.09 7.08
CA TRP A 160 35.91 -45.15 7.36
C TRP A 160 36.29 -45.27 8.84
N ILE A 161 35.95 -44.28 9.67
CA ILE A 161 36.28 -44.27 11.10
C ILE A 161 35.19 -44.98 11.94
N ALA A 162 34.02 -45.26 11.36
CA ALA A 162 32.86 -45.83 12.04
C ALA A 162 32.69 -47.36 11.90
N VAL A 163 33.77 -48.13 11.74
CA VAL A 163 33.73 -49.60 11.83
C VAL A 163 34.30 -50.03 13.18
N PRO A 164 33.46 -50.33 14.19
CA PRO A 164 33.94 -51.03 15.39
C PRO A 164 34.19 -52.52 15.09
N ASP A 165 35.32 -53.03 15.59
CA ASP A 165 35.70 -54.46 15.66
C ASP A 165 34.65 -55.32 16.40
#